data_AF-A0A973Q8P8-F1
#
_entry.id   AF-A0A973Q8P8-F1
#
_cell.length_a   1.000
_cell.length_b   1.000
_cell.length_c   1.000
_cell.angle_alpha   90.00
_cell.angle_beta   90.00
_cell.angle_gamma   90.00
#
_symmetry.space_group_name_H-M   'P 1'
#
loop_
_entity.id
_entity.type
_entity.pdbx_description
1 polymer ?
#
loop_
_entity_poly.entity_id
_entity_poly.type
_entity_poly.pdbx_seq_one_letter_code
_entity_poly.pdbx_strand_id
1 'polypeptide(L)'
;PAQPPSPAQPPSAAAHRATVSGYTSRGTTLTLAFWGGVCETYHGSAVESAASVTVSVTGTEKEPGAPCPAMLKSQRLTVALDAPLGSRTVVDAATGRPVAPS
;
A
#
# COMPACT_ATOMS: atom_id res chain seq x y z
N PRO A 1 22.50 21.28 1.14
CA PRO A 1 21.90 20.06 0.54
C PRO A 1 20.76 19.53 1.43
N ALA A 2 19.54 19.42 0.91
CA ALA A 2 18.41 18.87 1.64
C ALA A 2 18.43 17.34 1.52
N GLN A 3 18.50 16.63 2.65
CA GLN A 3 18.33 15.17 2.67
C GLN A 3 16.90 14.80 2.21
N PRO A 4 16.72 13.72 1.43
CA PRO A 4 15.40 13.15 1.21
C PRO A 4 14.80 12.74 2.56
N PRO A 5 13.48 12.85 2.77
CA PRO A 5 12.86 12.42 4.00
C PRO A 5 13.13 10.93 4.19
N SER A 6 13.82 10.57 5.29
CA SER A 6 13.90 9.18 5.72
C SER A 6 12.48 8.64 5.90
N PRO A 7 12.16 7.41 5.47
CA PRO A 7 10.88 6.80 5.79
C PRO A 7 10.76 6.76 7.31
N ALA A 8 9.81 7.52 7.84
CA ALA A 8 9.54 7.59 9.27
C ALA A 8 9.17 6.18 9.76
N GLN A 9 9.87 5.68 10.78
CA GLN A 9 9.46 4.46 11.47
C GLN A 9 8.05 4.67 12.06
N PRO A 10 7.05 3.84 11.70
CA PRO A 10 5.76 3.94 12.33
C PRO A 10 5.83 3.41 13.78
N PRO A 11 5.01 3.96 14.70
CA PRO A 11 4.94 3.52 16.08
C PRO A 11 4.38 2.10 16.17
N SER A 12 5.05 1.25 16.96
CA SER A 12 4.63 -0.11 17.28
C SER A 12 3.24 -0.12 17.95
N ALA A 13 2.46 -1.16 17.62
CA ALA A 13 1.18 -1.59 18.20
C ALA A 13 -0.16 -1.10 17.58
N ALA A 14 -0.20 -0.15 16.63
CA ALA A 14 -1.45 0.30 15.99
C ALA A 14 -1.46 0.04 14.47
N ALA A 15 -2.64 -0.28 13.92
CA ALA A 15 -2.81 -0.43 12.47
C ALA A 15 -2.38 0.86 11.75
N HIS A 16 -1.51 0.72 10.74
CA HIS A 16 -0.96 1.85 9.99
C HIS A 16 -1.20 1.70 8.49
N ARG A 17 -1.30 2.80 7.76
CA ARG A 17 -1.43 2.78 6.29
C ARG A 17 -0.06 2.78 5.63
N ALA A 18 0.24 1.73 4.87
CA ALA A 18 1.44 1.69 4.05
C ALA A 18 1.24 2.53 2.77
N THR A 19 2.30 3.24 2.36
CA THR A 19 2.29 4.01 1.11
C THR A 19 2.52 3.09 -0.09
N VAL A 20 1.60 3.12 -1.05
CA VAL A 20 1.76 2.36 -2.31
C VAL A 20 2.81 3.03 -3.20
N SER A 21 3.80 2.25 -3.64
CA SER A 21 4.92 2.70 -4.47
C SER A 21 4.69 2.50 -5.97
N GLY A 22 3.79 1.59 -6.34
CA GLY A 22 3.47 1.28 -7.73
C GLY A 22 2.34 0.26 -7.84
N TYR A 23 1.87 0.01 -9.05
CA TYR A 23 0.87 -1.03 -9.30
C TYR A 23 0.98 -1.66 -10.68
N THR A 24 0.41 -2.86 -10.81
CA THR A 24 0.16 -3.50 -12.10
C THR A 24 -1.32 -3.89 -12.17
N SER A 25 -1.96 -3.70 -13.32
CA SER A 25 -3.35 -4.07 -13.55
C SER A 25 -3.49 -5.17 -14.60
N ARG A 26 -4.33 -6.17 -14.32
CA ARG A 26 -4.68 -7.24 -15.26
C ARG A 26 -6.16 -7.59 -15.12
N GLY A 27 -6.96 -7.24 -16.13
CA GLY A 27 -8.42 -7.40 -16.05
C GLY A 27 -8.99 -6.65 -14.84
N THR A 28 -9.72 -7.36 -13.98
CA THR A 28 -10.27 -6.85 -12.71
C THR A 28 -9.31 -7.03 -11.52
N THR A 29 -8.05 -7.36 -11.77
CA THR A 29 -7.05 -7.57 -10.71
C THR A 29 -6.06 -6.42 -10.69
N LEU A 30 -5.84 -5.82 -9.51
CA LEU A 30 -4.85 -4.79 -9.29
C LEU A 30 -3.82 -5.28 -8.26
N THR A 31 -2.56 -5.40 -8.66
CA THR A 31 -1.46 -5.77 -7.77
C THR A 31 -0.73 -4.52 -7.34
N LEU A 32 -0.76 -4.23 -6.04
CA LEU A 32 -0.12 -3.08 -5.41
C LEU A 32 1.28 -3.47 -4.93
N ALA A 33 2.27 -2.64 -5.22
CA ALA A 33 3.61 -2.74 -4.68
C ALA A 33 3.82 -1.68 -3.59
N PHE A 34 4.34 -2.08 -2.44
CA PHE A 34 4.58 -1.18 -1.31
C PHE A 34 5.76 -1.68 -0.47
N TRP A 35 6.26 -0.84 0.44
CA TRP A 35 7.27 -1.25 1.42
C TRP A 35 6.60 -1.49 2.77
N GLY A 36 6.94 -2.60 3.40
CA GLY A 36 6.36 -2.99 4.68
C GLY A 36 7.31 -3.79 5.55
N GLY A 37 7.15 -3.68 6.88
CA GLY A 37 7.79 -4.53 7.87
C GLY A 37 7.43 -6.00 7.69
N VAL A 38 8.37 -6.88 8.04
CA VAL A 38 8.22 -8.35 7.85
C VAL A 38 7.34 -9.02 8.90
N CYS A 39 7.18 -8.41 10.07
CA CYS A 39 6.36 -8.95 11.17
C CYS A 39 4.90 -8.50 11.09
N GLU A 40 4.50 -7.86 9.99
CA GLU A 40 3.14 -7.35 9.81
C GLU A 40 2.34 -8.21 8.83
N THR A 41 1.03 -8.19 8.99
CA THR A 41 0.05 -8.66 8.02
C THR A 41 -0.56 -7.47 7.32
N TYR A 42 -0.71 -7.56 6.01
CA TYR A 42 -1.23 -6.47 5.19
C TYR A 42 -2.60 -6.81 4.62
N HIS A 43 -3.50 -5.85 4.67
CA HIS A 43 -4.80 -5.91 4.05
C HIS A 43 -4.98 -4.75 3.06
N GLY A 44 -5.60 -5.04 1.92
CA GLY A 44 -5.71 -4.14 0.79
C GLY A 44 -7.17 -3.91 0.47
N SER A 45 -7.54 -2.67 0.19
CA SER A 45 -8.88 -2.34 -0.29
C SER A 45 -8.81 -1.36 -1.45
N ALA A 46 -9.83 -1.39 -2.29
CA ALA A 46 -10.02 -0.48 -3.40
C ALA A 46 -11.44 0.11 -3.32
N VAL A 47 -11.54 1.42 -3.50
CA VAL A 47 -12.81 2.14 -3.62
C VAL A 47 -12.88 2.71 -5.03
N GLU A 48 -13.92 2.31 -5.75
CA GLU A 48 -14.05 2.55 -7.17
C GLU A 48 -15.00 3.70 -7.46
N SER A 49 -14.56 4.65 -8.29
CA SER A 49 -15.37 5.73 -8.87
C SER A 49 -15.13 5.87 -10.37
N ALA A 50 -16.00 6.56 -11.09
CA ALA A 50 -15.94 6.64 -12.55
C ALA A 50 -14.57 7.07 -13.12
N ALA A 51 -13.84 7.96 -12.42
CA ALA A 51 -12.55 8.48 -12.87
C ALA A 51 -11.32 7.86 -12.16
N SER A 52 -11.52 7.21 -11.01
CA SER A 52 -10.40 6.79 -10.16
C SER A 52 -10.68 5.51 -9.37
N VAL A 53 -9.59 4.88 -8.94
CA VAL A 53 -9.57 3.76 -8.00
C VAL A 53 -8.69 4.17 -6.83
N THR A 54 -9.31 4.44 -5.68
CA THR A 54 -8.58 4.80 -4.47
C THR A 54 -8.20 3.53 -3.71
N VAL A 55 -6.91 3.29 -3.54
CA VAL A 55 -6.36 2.08 -2.92
C VAL A 55 -5.85 2.38 -1.51
N SER A 56 -5.99 1.43 -0.61
CA SER A 56 -5.44 1.52 0.75
C SER A 56 -4.77 0.20 1.11
N VAL A 57 -3.57 0.27 1.68
CA VAL A 57 -2.89 -0.86 2.28
C VAL A 57 -2.74 -0.58 3.77
N THR A 58 -3.23 -1.47 4.62
CA THR A 58 -3.13 -1.36 6.07
C THR A 58 -2.27 -2.50 6.60
N GLY A 59 -1.21 -2.16 7.33
CA GLY A 59 -0.37 -3.09 8.08
C GLY A 59 -0.82 -3.22 9.53
N THR A 60 -0.82 -4.44 10.03
CA THR A 60 -1.07 -4.76 11.44
C THR A 60 0.00 -5.71 11.94
N GLU A 61 0.56 -5.45 13.12
CA GLU A 61 1.54 -6.32 13.77
C GLU A 61 0.94 -7.71 14.02
N LYS A 62 1.68 -8.77 13.62
CA LYS A 62 1.24 -10.16 13.81
C LYS A 62 1.27 -10.57 15.28
N GLU A 63 2.31 -10.15 15.98
CA GLU A 63 2.60 -10.58 17.35
C GLU A 63 2.87 -9.33 18.22
N PRO A 64 1.80 -8.71 18.77
CA PRO A 64 1.91 -7.55 19.63
C PRO A 64 2.93 -7.73 20.76
N GLY A 65 3.96 -6.90 20.79
CA GLY A 65 4.98 -6.90 21.85
C GLY A 65 6.11 -7.92 21.68
N ALA A 66 6.12 -8.70 20.60
CA ALA A 66 7.29 -9.49 20.22
C ALA A 66 8.39 -8.60 19.61
N PRO A 67 9.68 -8.92 19.80
CA PRO A 67 10.76 -8.17 19.16
C PRO A 67 10.68 -8.33 17.63
N CYS A 68 10.33 -7.26 16.92
CA CYS A 68 10.36 -7.24 15.46
C CYS A 68 11.63 -6.54 14.95
N PRO A 69 12.45 -7.20 14.10
CA PRO A 69 13.59 -6.54 13.47
C PRO A 69 13.13 -5.39 12.55
N ALA A 70 13.87 -4.28 12.59
CA ALA A 70 13.65 -3.12 11.73
C ALA A 70 14.06 -3.41 10.27
N MET A 71 13.28 -4.23 9.58
CA MET A 71 13.52 -4.62 8.20
C MET A 71 12.28 -4.39 7.35
N LEU A 72 12.39 -3.43 6.43
CA LEU A 72 11.41 -3.16 5.38
C LEU A 72 11.73 -4.02 4.16
N LYS A 73 10.70 -4.57 3.52
CA LYS A 73 10.82 -5.28 2.24
C LYS A 73 9.77 -4.80 1.26
N SER A 74 10.08 -4.88 -0.03
CA SER A 74 9.08 -4.75 -1.08
C SER A 74 8.07 -5.88 -0.93
N GLN A 75 6.81 -5.51 -0.75
CA GLN A 75 5.67 -6.39 -0.66
C GLN A 75 4.80 -6.22 -1.89
N ARG A 76 4.03 -7.25 -2.21
CA ARG A 76 2.96 -7.18 -3.21
C ARG A 76 1.66 -7.66 -2.60
N LEU A 77 0.58 -6.94 -2.88
CA LEU A 77 -0.75 -7.27 -2.42
C LEU A 77 -1.74 -7.09 -3.56
N THR A 78 -2.55 -8.12 -3.78
CA THR A 78 -3.55 -8.11 -4.83
C THR A 78 -4.89 -7.68 -4.26
N VAL A 79 -5.56 -6.76 -4.95
CA VAL A 79 -6.95 -6.38 -4.69
C VAL A 79 -7.78 -6.66 -5.93
N ALA A 80 -9.01 -7.10 -5.72
CA ALA A 80 -9.99 -7.27 -6.77
C ALA A 80 -10.72 -5.94 -7.01
N LEU A 81 -11.02 -5.67 -8.27
CA LEU A 81 -11.88 -4.59 -8.72
C LEU A 81 -13.20 -5.18 -9.24
N ASP A 82 -14.27 -4.43 -9.15
CA ASP A 82 -15.57 -4.73 -9.76
C ASP A 82 -15.50 -4.63 -11.28
N ALA A 83 -14.76 -3.64 -11.80
CA ALA A 83 -14.53 -3.43 -13.23
C ALA A 83 -13.03 -3.34 -13.58
N PRO A 84 -12.64 -3.62 -14.83
CA PRO A 84 -11.26 -3.40 -15.27
C PRO A 84 -10.80 -1.95 -15.04
N LEU A 85 -9.52 -1.76 -14.72
CA LEU A 85 -8.97 -0.44 -14.39
C LEU A 85 -9.17 0.59 -15.52
N GLY A 86 -8.96 0.18 -16.78
CA GLY A 86 -9.13 1.05 -17.94
C GLY A 86 -8.25 2.30 -17.89
N SER A 87 -8.86 3.47 -18.10
CA SER A 87 -8.21 4.79 -18.04
C SER A 87 -8.27 5.45 -16.65
N ARG A 88 -8.78 4.74 -15.63
CA ARG A 88 -9.00 5.30 -14.30
C ARG A 88 -7.67 5.49 -13.59
N THR A 89 -7.53 6.60 -12.88
CA THR A 89 -6.32 6.90 -12.11
C THR A 89 -6.32 6.12 -10.80
N VAL A 90 -5.21 5.46 -10.48
CA VAL A 90 -5.01 4.85 -9.16
C VAL A 90 -4.52 5.92 -8.18
N VAL A 91 -5.19 6.07 -7.05
CA VAL A 91 -4.87 7.07 -6.02
C VAL A 91 -4.56 6.35 -4.71
N ASP A 92 -3.42 6.65 -4.10
CA ASP A 92 -3.06 6.10 -2.79
C ASP A 92 -3.79 6.86 -1.67
N ALA A 93 -4.55 6.15 -0.85
CA ALA A 93 -5.32 6.76 0.24
C ALA A 93 -4.45 7.28 1.39
N ALA A 94 -3.21 6.81 1.53
CA ALA A 94 -2.30 7.27 2.57
C ALA A 94 -1.73 8.66 2.27
N THR A 95 -1.45 8.95 1.00
CA THR A 95 -0.85 10.21 0.53
C THR A 95 -1.83 11.14 -0.19
N GLY A 96 -2.96 10.60 -0.67
CA GLY A 96 -3.91 11.29 -1.53
C GLY A 96 -3.38 11.54 -2.95
N ARG A 97 -2.27 10.90 -3.34
CA ARG A 97 -1.57 11.17 -4.61
C ARG A 97 -1.82 10.08 -5.65
N PRO A 98 -1.78 10.44 -6.96
CA PRO A 98 -1.75 9.45 -8.02
C PRO A 98 -0.52 8.55 -7.89
N VAL A 99 -0.72 7.25 -8.11
CA VAL A 99 0.35 6.25 -8.18
C VAL A 99 0.62 5.95 -9.64
N ALA A 100 1.88 5.74 -10.00
CA ALA A 100 2.24 5.31 -11.36
C ALA A 100 2.21 3.78 -11.48
N PRO A 101 1.90 3.23 -12.67
CA PRO A 101 2.10 1.81 -12.92
C PRO A 101 3.60 1.47 -12.85
N SER A 102 3.90 0.26 -12.37
CA SER A 102 5.25 -0.30 -12.20
C SER A 102 5.63 -1.29 -13.30
#